data_AF-A0A2H0AA87-F1
#
_entry.id   AF-A0A2H0AA87-F1
#
_cell.length_a   1.000
_cell.length_b   1.000
_cell.length_c   1.000
_cell.angle_alpha   90.00
_cell.angle_beta   90.00
_cell.angle_gamma   90.00
#
_symmetry.space_group_name_H-M   'P 1'
#
loop_
_entity.id
_entity.type
_entity.pdbx_description
1 polymer ?
#
loop_
_entity_poly.entity_id
_entity_poly.type
_entity_poly.pdbx_seq_one_letter_code
_entity_poly.pdbx_strand_id
1 'polypeptide(L)'
;MKFSPMIQKIISGGQTGADRAALDFAINNDIPHGGWVPKGRRAEDGEIPARYDVREAPVGDYSRRTELNVMDSDGTLILSYGELTGGSALTAMLAKKHAKPCLHMDLNRHTEFQATVDITHWINENRIEVLNVAGPRAGNDSKIYDATVNVLEAVWLLGLVGATLPEVMNRPGDPAVRAAFPDSVDAAVTRLSAELPLKDRSMLAGMSETDLNHLHPSLGIYIQTTYGISEGNDSLMASCRKAVDGAELDPDGAASVIIQKLWGNLQKTHRIRRVK
;
A
#
# COMPACT_ATOMS: atom_id res chain seq x y z
N MET A 1 4.54 -12.18 19.99
CA MET A 1 3.45 -12.41 19.01
C MET A 1 4.03 -12.13 17.63
N LYS A 2 3.83 -13.03 16.65
CA LYS A 2 4.31 -12.80 15.28
C LYS A 2 3.37 -11.78 14.62
N PHE A 3 3.90 -10.65 14.20
CA PHE A 3 3.21 -9.74 13.29
C PHE A 3 2.99 -10.50 11.97
N SER A 4 1.75 -10.89 11.71
CA SER A 4 1.29 -11.37 10.41
C SER A 4 0.88 -10.17 9.55
N PRO A 5 1.00 -10.23 8.21
CA PRO A 5 0.62 -9.12 7.35
C PRO A 5 -0.85 -8.75 7.61
N MET A 6 -1.13 -7.45 7.78
CA MET A 6 -2.45 -6.93 8.18
C MET A 6 -3.60 -7.50 7.34
N ILE A 7 -3.39 -7.73 6.04
CA ILE A 7 -4.40 -8.27 5.13
C ILE A 7 -4.02 -9.71 4.76
N GLN A 8 -4.89 -10.65 5.08
CA GLN A 8 -4.76 -12.07 4.73
C GLN A 8 -5.47 -12.41 3.42
N LYS A 9 -6.45 -11.59 3.00
CA LYS A 9 -7.18 -11.80 1.76
C LYS A 9 -7.74 -10.49 1.19
N ILE A 10 -7.68 -10.34 -0.13
CA ILE A 10 -8.35 -9.25 -0.84
C ILE A 10 -9.52 -9.81 -1.65
N ILE A 11 -10.69 -9.20 -1.54
CA ILE A 11 -11.85 -9.54 -2.35
C ILE A 11 -12.37 -8.34 -3.13
N SER A 12 -12.98 -8.58 -4.29
CA SER A 12 -13.65 -7.54 -5.07
C SER A 12 -14.81 -8.10 -5.91
N GLY A 13 -15.56 -7.21 -6.56
CA GLY A 13 -16.64 -7.56 -7.47
C GLY A 13 -16.20 -7.93 -8.89
N GLY A 14 -14.90 -7.96 -9.15
CA GLY A 14 -14.31 -8.33 -10.45
C GLY A 14 -14.71 -7.43 -11.63
N GLN A 15 -15.28 -6.24 -11.40
CA GLN A 15 -15.52 -5.26 -12.46
C GLN A 15 -14.18 -4.69 -13.00
N THR A 16 -14.18 -4.07 -14.18
CA THR A 16 -13.04 -3.23 -14.62
C THR A 16 -12.77 -2.09 -13.61
N GLY A 17 -11.61 -1.42 -13.72
CA GLY A 17 -11.26 -0.34 -12.79
C GLY A 17 -10.78 -0.86 -11.43
N ALA A 18 -11.30 -0.28 -10.34
CA ALA A 18 -10.81 -0.54 -8.98
C ALA A 18 -10.90 -2.02 -8.56
N ASP A 19 -12.01 -2.68 -8.89
CA ASP A 19 -12.23 -4.09 -8.57
C ASP A 19 -11.15 -4.99 -9.20
N ARG A 20 -10.75 -4.71 -10.45
CA ARG A 20 -9.73 -5.49 -11.17
C ARG A 20 -8.33 -5.20 -10.64
N ALA A 21 -8.03 -3.93 -10.40
CA ALA A 21 -6.78 -3.49 -9.81
C ALA A 21 -6.51 -4.18 -8.48
N ALA A 22 -7.52 -4.33 -7.63
CA ALA A 22 -7.41 -5.04 -6.36
C ALA A 22 -7.05 -6.53 -6.53
N LEU A 23 -7.66 -7.21 -7.50
CA LEU A 23 -7.37 -8.63 -7.77
C LEU A 23 -5.98 -8.80 -8.39
N ASP A 24 -5.60 -7.93 -9.32
CA ASP A 24 -4.27 -7.96 -9.95
C ASP A 24 -3.17 -7.65 -8.94
N PHE A 25 -3.38 -6.66 -8.06
CA PHE A 25 -2.48 -6.37 -6.95
C PHE A 25 -2.29 -7.60 -6.03
N ALA A 26 -3.39 -8.25 -5.66
CA ALA A 26 -3.35 -9.42 -4.79
C ALA A 26 -2.59 -10.59 -5.43
N ILE A 27 -2.84 -10.87 -6.72
CA ILE A 27 -2.12 -11.89 -7.50
C ILE A 27 -0.62 -11.57 -7.55
N ASN A 28 -0.25 -10.33 -7.89
CA ASN A 28 1.14 -9.92 -8.04
C ASN A 28 1.95 -9.99 -6.73
N ASN A 29 1.27 -9.90 -5.58
CA ASN A 29 1.87 -9.92 -4.25
C ASN A 29 1.70 -11.26 -3.51
N ASP A 30 1.24 -12.31 -4.19
CA ASP A 30 0.96 -13.63 -3.60
C ASP A 30 -0.05 -13.59 -2.42
N ILE A 31 -0.97 -12.62 -2.44
CA ILE A 31 -2.02 -12.47 -1.44
C ILE A 31 -3.23 -13.30 -1.88
N PRO A 32 -3.82 -14.14 -1.00
CA PRO A 32 -5.07 -14.80 -1.31
C PRO A 32 -6.12 -13.81 -1.82
N HIS A 33 -6.80 -14.15 -2.91
CA HIS A 33 -7.77 -13.27 -3.53
C HIS A 33 -9.12 -13.96 -3.79
N GLY A 34 -10.12 -13.20 -4.20
CA GLY A 34 -11.39 -13.74 -4.67
C GLY A 34 -12.52 -12.73 -4.62
N GLY A 35 -13.72 -13.20 -4.28
CA GLY A 35 -14.90 -12.35 -4.15
C GLY A 35 -16.09 -12.87 -4.96
N TRP A 36 -17.20 -12.16 -4.84
CA TRP A 36 -18.46 -12.47 -5.48
C TRP A 36 -18.66 -11.64 -6.73
N VAL A 37 -18.99 -12.32 -7.83
CA VAL A 37 -19.22 -11.72 -9.15
C VAL A 37 -20.63 -12.04 -9.65
N PRO A 38 -21.18 -11.32 -10.63
CA PRO A 38 -22.46 -11.66 -11.22
C PRO A 38 -22.44 -13.06 -11.85
N LYS A 39 -23.63 -13.68 -11.96
CA LYS A 39 -23.79 -14.94 -12.70
C LYS A 39 -23.26 -14.79 -14.14
N GLY A 40 -22.53 -15.80 -14.62
CA GLY A 40 -21.82 -15.79 -15.89
C GLY A 40 -20.59 -14.89 -15.90
N ARG A 41 -20.01 -14.60 -14.71
CA ARG A 41 -18.75 -13.86 -14.56
C ARG A 41 -18.75 -12.51 -15.31
N ARG A 42 -19.88 -11.78 -15.33
CA ARG A 42 -20.04 -10.59 -16.17
C ARG A 42 -19.32 -9.36 -15.62
N ALA A 43 -18.57 -8.68 -16.49
CA ALA A 43 -17.98 -7.35 -16.29
C ALA A 43 -18.25 -6.45 -17.53
N GLU A 44 -17.82 -5.19 -17.47
CA GLU A 44 -17.96 -4.22 -18.57
C GLU A 44 -17.24 -4.65 -19.85
N ASP A 45 -16.10 -5.32 -19.72
CA ASP A 45 -15.24 -5.80 -20.80
C ASP A 45 -15.55 -7.24 -21.23
N GLY A 46 -16.64 -7.83 -20.72
CA GLY A 46 -17.07 -9.19 -21.05
C GLY A 46 -16.95 -10.14 -19.86
N GLU A 47 -16.49 -11.36 -20.10
CA GLU A 47 -16.34 -12.37 -19.05
C GLU A 47 -15.07 -12.13 -18.22
N ILE A 48 -15.19 -12.15 -16.90
CA ILE A 48 -14.09 -12.03 -15.95
C ILE A 48 -13.11 -13.20 -16.17
N PRO A 49 -11.83 -12.93 -16.50
CA PRO A 49 -10.85 -13.97 -16.82
C PRO A 49 -10.73 -15.09 -15.77
N ALA A 50 -10.44 -16.30 -16.21
CA ALA A 50 -10.34 -17.49 -15.34
C ALA A 50 -9.20 -17.42 -14.31
N ARG A 51 -8.22 -16.53 -14.49
CA ARG A 51 -7.12 -16.31 -13.54
C ARG A 51 -7.56 -15.77 -12.17
N TYR A 52 -8.79 -15.28 -12.06
CA TYR A 52 -9.34 -14.73 -10.83
C TYR A 52 -10.20 -15.76 -10.10
N ASP A 53 -9.84 -16.05 -8.84
CA ASP A 53 -10.51 -16.99 -7.92
C ASP A 53 -11.83 -16.45 -7.34
N VAL A 54 -12.71 -15.98 -8.23
CA VAL A 54 -14.02 -15.41 -7.90
C VAL A 54 -15.16 -16.41 -8.02
N ARG A 55 -16.21 -16.21 -7.22
CA ARG A 55 -17.41 -17.06 -7.14
C ARG A 55 -18.63 -16.33 -7.66
N GLU A 56 -19.45 -17.00 -8.45
CA GLU A 56 -20.71 -16.41 -8.93
C GLU A 56 -21.73 -16.28 -7.79
N ALA A 57 -22.37 -15.12 -7.70
CA ALA A 57 -23.47 -14.90 -6.77
C ALA A 57 -24.66 -15.82 -7.13
N PRO A 58 -25.40 -16.35 -6.13
CA PRO A 58 -26.50 -17.28 -6.36
C PRO A 58 -27.66 -16.72 -7.21
N VAL A 59 -27.76 -15.39 -7.34
CA VAL A 59 -28.83 -14.69 -8.06
C VAL A 59 -28.22 -13.63 -8.97
N GLY A 60 -28.84 -13.40 -10.14
CA GLY A 60 -28.29 -12.54 -11.19
C GLY A 60 -28.39 -11.03 -10.97
N ASP A 61 -28.88 -10.55 -9.82
CA ASP A 61 -28.92 -9.13 -9.53
C ASP A 61 -27.52 -8.61 -9.14
N TYR A 62 -27.06 -7.57 -9.84
CA TYR A 62 -25.79 -6.89 -9.58
C TYR A 62 -25.69 -6.34 -8.15
N SER A 63 -26.82 -6.02 -7.51
CA SER A 63 -26.84 -5.58 -6.12
C SER A 63 -26.34 -6.68 -5.16
N ARG A 64 -26.60 -7.95 -5.49
CA ARG A 64 -26.34 -9.07 -4.59
C ARG A 64 -24.85 -9.39 -4.47
N ARG A 65 -24.10 -9.35 -5.56
CA ARG A 65 -22.64 -9.57 -5.52
C ARG A 65 -21.95 -8.49 -4.68
N THR A 66 -22.40 -7.24 -4.80
CA THR A 66 -21.89 -6.13 -3.98
C THR A 66 -22.17 -6.35 -2.51
N GLU A 67 -23.41 -6.74 -2.15
CA GLU A 67 -23.78 -7.03 -0.77
C GLU A 67 -22.98 -8.21 -0.19
N LEU A 68 -22.78 -9.28 -0.96
CA LEU A 68 -21.99 -10.43 -0.53
C LEU A 68 -20.52 -10.07 -0.26
N ASN A 69 -19.88 -9.27 -1.14
CA ASN A 69 -18.51 -8.80 -0.89
C ASN A 69 -18.40 -7.93 0.36
N VAL A 70 -19.40 -7.10 0.65
CA VAL A 70 -19.45 -6.32 1.90
C VAL A 70 -19.60 -7.24 3.12
N MET A 71 -20.46 -8.26 3.05
CA MET A 71 -20.71 -9.15 4.19
C MET A 71 -19.53 -10.11 4.47
N ASP A 72 -18.90 -10.61 3.42
CA ASP A 72 -17.79 -11.60 3.48
C ASP A 72 -16.40 -10.95 3.66
N SER A 73 -16.34 -9.65 3.95
CA SER A 73 -15.11 -8.94 4.33
C SER A 73 -15.20 -8.41 5.76
N ASP A 74 -14.04 -8.11 6.35
CA ASP A 74 -13.96 -7.44 7.65
C ASP A 74 -14.14 -5.93 7.51
N GLY A 75 -13.79 -5.37 6.34
CA GLY A 75 -14.09 -3.99 6.00
C GLY A 75 -14.00 -3.73 4.50
N THR A 76 -14.60 -2.62 4.07
CA THR A 76 -14.64 -2.22 2.66
C THR A 76 -13.92 -0.88 2.43
N LEU A 77 -12.89 -0.90 1.58
CA LEU A 77 -12.24 0.28 1.04
C LEU A 77 -12.88 0.66 -0.29
N ILE A 78 -13.31 1.91 -0.42
CA ILE A 78 -13.85 2.47 -1.66
C ILE A 78 -12.94 3.59 -2.15
N LEU A 79 -12.37 3.44 -3.34
CA LEU A 79 -11.54 4.47 -3.99
C LEU A 79 -12.33 5.14 -5.12
N SER A 80 -12.25 6.47 -5.22
CA SER A 80 -12.85 7.23 -6.33
C SER A 80 -12.14 8.56 -6.56
N TYR A 81 -12.39 9.17 -7.71
CA TYR A 81 -12.15 10.59 -7.94
C TYR A 81 -13.49 11.33 -7.86
N GLY A 82 -13.73 12.03 -6.75
CA GLY A 82 -14.99 12.70 -6.45
C GLY A 82 -15.98 11.84 -5.68
N GLU A 83 -17.22 12.33 -5.58
CA GLU A 83 -18.28 11.70 -4.80
C GLU A 83 -18.68 10.31 -5.32
N LEU A 84 -19.13 9.46 -4.40
CA LEU A 84 -19.59 8.12 -4.74
C LEU A 84 -20.89 8.17 -5.55
N THR A 85 -20.90 7.46 -6.67
CA THR A 85 -22.09 7.29 -7.52
C THR A 85 -22.29 5.82 -7.87
N GLY A 86 -23.50 5.49 -8.36
CA GLY A 86 -23.81 4.16 -8.88
C GLY A 86 -23.45 3.00 -7.94
N GLY A 87 -22.68 2.04 -8.46
CA GLY A 87 -22.27 0.85 -7.72
C GLY A 87 -21.46 1.16 -6.46
N SER A 88 -20.57 2.16 -6.50
CA SER A 88 -19.75 2.54 -5.33
C SER A 88 -20.60 3.15 -4.21
N ALA A 89 -21.59 3.98 -4.55
CA ALA A 89 -22.55 4.52 -3.59
C ALA A 89 -23.41 3.42 -2.94
N LEU A 90 -23.83 2.44 -3.74
CA LEU A 90 -24.51 1.24 -3.24
C LEU A 90 -23.62 0.45 -2.27
N THR A 91 -22.33 0.26 -2.58
CA THR A 91 -21.38 -0.41 -1.70
C THR A 91 -21.31 0.27 -0.33
N ALA A 92 -21.16 1.60 -0.28
CA ALA A 92 -21.12 2.36 0.98
C ALA A 92 -22.43 2.23 1.78
N MET A 93 -23.57 2.31 1.08
CA MET A 93 -24.89 2.12 1.69
C MET A 93 -25.04 0.73 2.32
N LEU A 94 -24.60 -0.32 1.61
CA LEU A 94 -24.65 -1.71 2.09
C LEU A 94 -23.70 -1.94 3.27
N ALA A 95 -22.50 -1.36 3.25
CA ALA A 95 -21.58 -1.44 4.37
C ALA A 95 -22.19 -0.83 5.64
N LYS A 96 -22.81 0.34 5.51
CA LYS A 96 -23.56 0.97 6.61
C LYS A 96 -24.74 0.11 7.07
N LYS A 97 -25.53 -0.45 6.15
CA LYS A 97 -26.67 -1.33 6.44
C LYS A 97 -26.25 -2.55 7.27
N HIS A 98 -25.11 -3.15 6.95
CA HIS A 98 -24.59 -4.36 7.61
C HIS A 98 -23.64 -4.05 8.78
N ALA A 99 -23.53 -2.78 9.18
CA ALA A 99 -22.62 -2.33 10.24
C ALA A 99 -21.17 -2.78 10.03
N LYS A 100 -20.71 -2.84 8.77
CA LYS A 100 -19.34 -3.17 8.40
C LYS A 100 -18.49 -1.90 8.32
N PRO A 101 -17.24 -1.91 8.83
CA PRO A 101 -16.29 -0.84 8.60
C PRO A 101 -16.19 -0.50 7.11
N CYS A 102 -16.29 0.80 6.79
CA CYS A 102 -16.22 1.28 5.43
C CYS A 102 -15.41 2.58 5.39
N LEU A 103 -14.37 2.61 4.57
CA LEU A 103 -13.60 3.82 4.30
C LEU A 103 -13.78 4.22 2.84
N HIS A 104 -14.24 5.45 2.61
CA HIS A 104 -14.22 6.07 1.30
C HIS A 104 -13.03 7.02 1.22
N MET A 105 -12.17 6.81 0.23
CA MET A 105 -11.07 7.70 -0.09
C MET A 105 -11.32 8.38 -1.44
N ASP A 106 -11.63 9.67 -1.38
CA ASP A 106 -11.70 10.54 -2.56
C ASP A 106 -10.30 11.04 -2.91
N LEU A 107 -9.73 10.52 -3.99
CA LEU A 107 -8.39 10.82 -4.48
C LEU A 107 -8.26 12.20 -5.13
N ASN A 108 -9.36 12.96 -5.31
CA ASN A 108 -9.27 14.40 -5.63
C ASN A 108 -8.98 15.25 -4.39
N ARG A 109 -9.25 14.73 -3.20
CA ARG A 109 -9.19 15.46 -1.92
C ARG A 109 -8.01 15.09 -1.06
N HIS A 110 -7.33 14.00 -1.41
CA HIS A 110 -6.21 13.46 -0.66
C HIS A 110 -5.03 13.26 -1.61
N THR A 111 -3.83 13.56 -1.14
CA THR A 111 -2.62 13.07 -1.80
C THR A 111 -2.55 11.55 -1.64
N GLU A 112 -1.85 10.86 -2.54
CA GLU A 112 -1.64 9.41 -2.43
C GLU A 112 -1.05 9.02 -1.06
N PHE A 113 -0.18 9.87 -0.50
CA PHE A 113 0.37 9.67 0.83
C PHE A 113 -0.68 9.74 1.94
N GLN A 114 -1.49 10.80 1.97
CA GLN A 114 -2.53 10.95 3.00
C GLN A 114 -3.53 9.79 2.92
N ALA A 115 -3.93 9.43 1.70
CA ALA A 115 -4.76 8.25 1.46
C ALA A 115 -4.13 6.98 2.04
N THR A 116 -2.85 6.75 1.78
CA THR A 116 -2.11 5.58 2.27
C THR A 116 -2.10 5.49 3.79
N VAL A 117 -1.77 6.60 4.47
CA VAL A 117 -1.72 6.64 5.95
C VAL A 117 -3.10 6.39 6.54
N ASP A 118 -4.12 7.07 6.04
CA ASP A 118 -5.49 6.95 6.56
C ASP A 118 -6.05 5.54 6.34
N ILE A 119 -5.79 4.94 5.17
CA ILE A 119 -6.18 3.56 4.88
C ILE A 119 -5.46 2.59 5.81
N THR A 120 -4.15 2.75 6.00
CA THR A 120 -3.33 1.88 6.86
C THR A 120 -3.79 1.96 8.31
N HIS A 121 -4.07 3.16 8.81
CA HIS A 121 -4.59 3.38 10.15
C HIS A 121 -5.96 2.72 10.30
N TRP A 122 -6.88 2.97 9.36
CA TRP A 122 -8.20 2.38 9.36
C TRP A 122 -8.18 0.85 9.34
N ILE A 123 -7.30 0.22 8.55
CA ILE A 123 -7.11 -1.24 8.52
C ILE A 123 -6.69 -1.77 9.91
N ASN A 124 -5.72 -1.12 10.54
CA ASN A 124 -5.22 -1.50 11.86
C ASN A 124 -6.27 -1.37 12.96
N GLU A 125 -6.92 -0.22 13.04
CA GLU A 125 -7.91 0.07 14.08
C GLU A 125 -9.09 -0.90 14.03
N ASN A 126 -9.51 -1.27 12.81
CA ASN A 126 -10.64 -2.17 12.58
C ASN A 126 -10.23 -3.65 12.49
N ARG A 127 -8.92 -3.96 12.57
CA ARG A 127 -8.36 -5.32 12.47
C ARG A 127 -8.86 -6.05 11.22
N ILE A 128 -8.75 -5.40 10.07
CA ILE A 128 -9.28 -5.92 8.81
C ILE A 128 -8.32 -6.97 8.25
N GLU A 129 -8.69 -8.24 8.28
CA GLU A 129 -7.90 -9.34 7.70
C GLU A 129 -8.37 -9.67 6.26
N VAL A 130 -9.67 -9.58 6.00
CA VAL A 130 -10.28 -9.71 4.68
C VAL A 130 -10.74 -8.33 4.20
N LEU A 131 -9.98 -7.74 3.28
CA LEU A 131 -10.28 -6.43 2.71
C LEU A 131 -11.12 -6.56 1.44
N ASN A 132 -12.32 -5.99 1.43
CA ASN A 132 -13.06 -5.75 0.19
C ASN A 132 -12.61 -4.42 -0.41
N VAL A 133 -12.27 -4.40 -1.69
CA VAL A 133 -11.93 -3.18 -2.43
C VAL A 133 -12.97 -2.93 -3.52
N ALA A 134 -13.47 -1.70 -3.59
CA ALA A 134 -14.47 -1.29 -4.55
C ALA A 134 -14.17 0.10 -5.15
N GLY A 135 -14.75 0.38 -6.30
CA GLY A 135 -14.67 1.69 -6.94
C GLY A 135 -15.37 1.71 -8.31
N PRO A 136 -15.30 2.84 -9.04
CA PRO A 136 -15.87 2.94 -10.37
C PRO A 136 -15.20 1.98 -11.36
N ARG A 137 -15.99 1.58 -12.37
CA ARG A 137 -15.51 0.82 -13.54
C ARG A 137 -14.64 1.69 -14.44
N ALA A 138 -13.75 1.08 -15.22
CA ALA A 138 -12.81 1.79 -16.09
C ALA A 138 -13.50 2.70 -17.10
N GLY A 139 -14.66 2.31 -17.64
CA GLY A 139 -15.44 3.16 -18.54
C GLY A 139 -16.05 4.41 -17.90
N ASN A 140 -16.17 4.45 -16.57
CA ASN A 140 -16.57 5.66 -15.83
C ASN A 140 -15.36 6.51 -15.42
N ASP A 141 -14.24 5.86 -15.11
CA ASP A 141 -13.00 6.53 -14.72
C ASP A 141 -11.79 5.70 -15.19
N SER A 142 -11.07 6.22 -16.19
CA SER A 142 -9.93 5.51 -16.77
C SER A 142 -8.69 5.49 -15.89
N LYS A 143 -8.59 6.40 -14.89
CA LYS A 143 -7.41 6.51 -14.01
C LYS A 143 -7.50 5.62 -12.78
N ILE A 144 -8.70 5.18 -12.42
CA ILE A 144 -8.94 4.52 -11.14
C ILE A 144 -8.21 3.19 -10.98
N TYR A 145 -7.94 2.47 -12.08
CA TYR A 145 -7.20 1.21 -12.03
C TYR A 145 -5.79 1.44 -11.48
N ASP A 146 -5.00 2.30 -12.14
CA ASP A 146 -3.60 2.55 -11.76
C ASP A 146 -3.52 3.17 -10.36
N ALA A 147 -4.43 4.11 -10.06
CA ALA A 147 -4.50 4.72 -8.75
C ALA A 147 -4.79 3.72 -7.63
N THR A 148 -5.66 2.73 -7.89
CA THR A 148 -5.95 1.65 -6.93
C THR A 148 -4.74 0.77 -6.71
N VAL A 149 -4.02 0.39 -7.77
CA VAL A 149 -2.77 -0.40 -7.64
C VAL A 149 -1.75 0.36 -6.80
N ASN A 150 -1.46 1.63 -7.13
CA ASN A 150 -0.46 2.45 -6.44
C ASN A 150 -0.79 2.61 -4.95
N VAL A 151 -2.05 2.91 -4.61
CA VAL A 151 -2.49 3.04 -3.22
C VAL A 151 -2.35 1.72 -2.46
N LEU A 152 -2.74 0.60 -3.07
CA LEU A 152 -2.62 -0.72 -2.42
C LEU A 152 -1.16 -1.12 -2.22
N GLU A 153 -0.28 -0.85 -3.19
CA GLU A 153 1.16 -1.07 -3.05
C GLU A 153 1.75 -0.24 -1.92
N ALA A 154 1.41 1.05 -1.84
CA ALA A 154 1.89 1.92 -0.77
C ALA A 154 1.40 1.47 0.62
N VAL A 155 0.12 1.10 0.75
CA VAL A 155 -0.47 0.58 1.99
C VAL A 155 0.18 -0.74 2.40
N TRP A 156 0.40 -1.64 1.44
CA TRP A 156 1.04 -2.92 1.70
C TRP A 156 2.49 -2.77 2.16
N LEU A 157 3.26 -1.93 1.48
CA LEU A 157 4.62 -1.61 1.88
C LEU A 157 4.67 -1.00 3.28
N LEU A 158 3.80 -0.02 3.57
CA LEU A 158 3.74 0.59 4.90
C LEU A 158 3.36 -0.43 5.98
N GLY A 159 2.48 -1.38 5.66
CA GLY A 159 2.10 -2.47 6.56
C GLY A 159 3.21 -3.48 6.82
N LEU A 160 3.97 -3.89 5.79
CA LEU A 160 5.15 -4.73 5.94
C LEU A 160 6.19 -4.08 6.86
N VAL A 161 6.37 -2.78 6.66
CA VAL A 161 7.34 -1.99 7.41
C VAL A 161 6.90 -1.80 8.87
N GLY A 162 5.61 -1.53 9.12
CA GLY A 162 5.05 -1.49 10.47
C GLY A 162 5.13 -2.83 11.21
N ALA A 163 5.00 -3.95 10.50
CA ALA A 163 5.17 -5.30 11.05
C ALA A 163 6.63 -5.63 11.44
N THR A 164 7.60 -4.94 10.86
CA THR A 164 9.03 -5.05 11.19
C THR A 164 9.51 -4.04 12.25
N LEU A 165 8.66 -3.08 12.65
CA LEU A 165 9.02 -2.07 13.63
C LEU A 165 8.64 -2.48 15.07
N PRO A 166 9.58 -2.45 16.03
CA PRO A 166 9.27 -2.65 17.45
C PRO A 166 8.32 -1.56 17.97
N GLU A 167 7.58 -1.89 19.04
CA GLU A 167 6.57 -1.10 19.80
C GLU A 167 6.96 0.35 20.22
N VAL A 168 8.15 0.80 19.84
CA VAL A 168 8.81 2.05 20.23
C VAL A 168 8.14 3.29 19.60
N MET A 169 7.40 3.16 18.50
CA MET A 169 6.75 4.30 17.82
C MET A 169 5.37 4.68 18.39
N ASN A 170 4.83 3.96 19.36
CA ASN A 170 3.54 4.32 19.99
C ASN A 170 3.64 5.45 21.05
N ARG A 171 4.76 6.17 21.14
CA ARG A 171 4.96 7.30 22.06
C ARG A 171 5.79 8.42 21.42
N PRO A 172 5.19 9.35 20.67
CA PRO A 172 5.89 10.53 20.18
C PRO A 172 6.38 11.37 21.37
N GLY A 173 7.70 11.61 21.46
CA GLY A 173 8.30 12.52 22.46
C GLY A 173 9.15 11.88 23.58
N ASP A 174 9.31 10.55 23.62
CA ASP A 174 10.18 9.90 24.62
C ASP A 174 11.68 10.06 24.24
N PRO A 175 12.55 10.60 25.12
CA PRO A 175 13.99 10.75 24.88
C PRO A 175 14.71 9.44 24.50
N ALA A 176 14.23 8.28 24.97
CA ALA A 176 14.79 6.99 24.61
C ALA A 176 14.54 6.60 23.13
N VAL A 177 13.45 7.11 22.54
CA VAL A 177 13.11 6.92 21.13
C VAL A 177 14.03 7.75 20.24
N ARG A 178 14.29 9.02 20.62
CA ARG A 178 15.22 9.89 19.90
C ARG A 178 16.66 9.37 19.91
N ALA A 179 17.09 8.73 20.99
CA ALA A 179 18.39 8.07 21.08
C ALA A 179 18.51 6.82 20.19
N ALA A 180 17.39 6.28 19.69
CA ALA A 180 17.35 5.10 18.82
C ALA A 180 17.31 5.45 17.32
N PHE A 181 17.25 6.73 16.94
CA PHE A 181 17.29 7.12 15.53
C PHE A 181 18.71 6.93 14.96
N PRO A 182 18.81 6.52 13.68
CA PRO A 182 20.11 6.50 13.02
C PRO A 182 20.66 7.92 12.91
N ASP A 183 21.95 8.07 13.16
CA ASP A 183 22.68 9.35 13.18
C ASP A 183 23.39 9.67 11.86
N SER A 184 23.40 8.72 10.92
CA SER A 184 24.11 8.80 9.65
C SER A 184 23.39 8.04 8.54
N VAL A 185 23.68 8.43 7.29
CA VAL A 185 23.12 7.75 6.11
C VAL A 185 23.48 6.26 6.10
N ASP A 186 24.72 5.92 6.45
CA ASP A 186 25.15 4.51 6.48
C ASP A 186 24.47 3.71 7.62
N ALA A 187 24.24 4.32 8.79
CA ALA A 187 23.47 3.70 9.86
C ALA A 187 22.00 3.50 9.45
N ALA A 188 21.39 4.51 8.82
CA ALA A 188 20.03 4.45 8.30
C ALA A 188 19.87 3.34 7.24
N VAL A 189 20.81 3.24 6.30
CA VAL A 189 20.83 2.20 5.26
C VAL A 189 21.07 0.82 5.85
N THR A 190 21.99 0.70 6.82
CA THR A 190 22.26 -0.58 7.50
C THR A 190 21.02 -1.08 8.21
N ARG A 191 20.33 -0.20 8.94
CA ARG A 191 19.08 -0.51 9.63
C ARG A 191 17.98 -0.91 8.64
N LEU A 192 17.75 -0.09 7.62
CA LEU A 192 16.72 -0.35 6.60
C LEU A 192 16.97 -1.69 5.89
N SER A 193 18.22 -2.00 5.55
CA SER A 193 18.61 -3.28 4.95
C SER A 193 18.40 -4.48 5.88
N ALA A 194 18.57 -4.31 7.20
CA ALA A 194 18.34 -5.36 8.18
C ALA A 194 16.84 -5.60 8.45
N GLU A 195 16.03 -4.53 8.40
CA GLU A 195 14.58 -4.58 8.59
C GLU A 195 13.85 -5.17 7.37
N LEU A 196 14.37 -4.95 6.15
CA LEU A 196 13.74 -5.44 4.92
C LEU A 196 13.81 -6.98 4.77
N PRO A 197 12.68 -7.65 4.50
CA PRO A 197 12.64 -9.04 4.08
C PRO A 197 13.57 -9.33 2.89
N LEU A 198 14.06 -10.57 2.78
CA LEU A 198 14.97 -10.97 1.71
C LEU A 198 14.33 -10.77 0.31
N LYS A 199 13.03 -11.07 0.18
CA LYS A 199 12.25 -10.87 -1.07
C LYS A 199 12.31 -9.41 -1.51
N ASP A 200 12.08 -8.49 -0.58
CA ASP A 200 12.01 -7.04 -0.85
C ASP A 200 13.40 -6.47 -1.16
N ARG A 201 14.44 -6.93 -0.47
CA ARG A 201 15.84 -6.61 -0.81
C ARG A 201 16.20 -7.03 -2.23
N SER A 202 15.80 -8.23 -2.63
CA SER A 202 16.01 -8.74 -3.98
C SER A 202 15.19 -7.98 -5.03
N MET A 203 13.96 -7.60 -4.71
CA MET A 203 13.10 -6.78 -5.57
C MET A 203 13.72 -5.39 -5.80
N LEU A 204 14.06 -4.68 -4.73
CA LEU A 204 14.73 -3.37 -4.79
C LEU A 204 16.03 -3.42 -5.59
N ALA A 205 16.87 -4.45 -5.38
CA ALA A 205 18.11 -4.63 -6.14
C ALA A 205 17.88 -4.81 -7.66
N GLY A 206 16.70 -5.29 -8.06
CA GLY A 206 16.31 -5.51 -9.45
C GLY A 206 15.65 -4.30 -10.13
N MET A 207 15.24 -3.28 -9.38
CA MET A 207 14.53 -2.11 -9.91
C MET A 207 15.43 -1.23 -10.78
N SER A 208 14.81 -0.57 -11.77
CA SER A 208 15.42 0.56 -12.47
C SER A 208 15.37 1.82 -11.61
N GLU A 209 16.18 2.83 -11.95
CA GLU A 209 16.15 4.13 -11.27
C GLU A 209 14.79 4.82 -11.42
N THR A 210 14.12 4.63 -12.57
CA THR A 210 12.78 5.16 -12.81
C THR A 210 11.75 4.52 -11.87
N ASP A 211 11.77 3.20 -11.71
CA ASP A 211 10.87 2.50 -10.78
C ASP A 211 11.15 2.89 -9.33
N LEU A 212 12.42 3.11 -8.99
CA LEU A 212 12.82 3.59 -7.67
C LEU A 212 12.28 4.99 -7.37
N ASN A 213 12.21 5.89 -8.37
CA ASN A 213 11.63 7.22 -8.23
C ASN A 213 10.11 7.18 -8.00
N HIS A 214 9.41 6.13 -8.43
CA HIS A 214 7.99 5.93 -8.15
C HIS A 214 7.75 5.31 -6.76
N LEU A 215 8.71 4.53 -6.25
CA LEU A 215 8.71 4.00 -4.89
C LEU A 215 9.14 5.04 -3.84
N HIS A 216 9.95 6.01 -4.28
CA HIS A 216 10.57 7.04 -3.46
C HIS A 216 9.58 7.82 -2.59
N PRO A 217 8.38 8.24 -3.05
CA PRO A 217 7.43 8.96 -2.21
C PRO A 217 6.99 8.15 -0.99
N SER A 218 6.65 6.87 -1.15
CA SER A 218 6.13 6.04 -0.06
C SER A 218 7.24 5.62 0.92
N LEU A 219 8.38 5.15 0.40
CA LEU A 219 9.53 4.76 1.23
C LEU A 219 10.22 5.97 1.88
N GLY A 220 10.19 7.12 1.19
CA GLY A 220 10.80 8.35 1.64
C GLY A 220 10.10 8.88 2.87
N ILE A 221 8.77 8.80 2.90
CA ILE A 221 8.02 9.26 4.06
C ILE A 221 8.16 8.30 5.24
N TYR A 222 8.21 6.99 4.99
CA TYR A 222 8.56 6.03 6.04
C TYR A 222 9.88 6.39 6.73
N ILE A 223 10.92 6.66 5.95
CA ILE A 223 12.24 7.06 6.43
C ILE A 223 12.15 8.35 7.25
N GLN A 224 11.38 9.34 6.78
CA GLN A 224 11.21 10.60 7.49
C GLN A 224 10.55 10.43 8.85
N THR A 225 9.47 9.65 8.92
CA THR A 225 8.73 9.39 10.15
C THR A 225 9.55 8.54 11.13
N THR A 226 10.19 7.49 10.64
CA THR A 226 10.85 6.48 11.49
C THR A 226 12.22 6.93 11.98
N TYR A 227 12.90 7.76 11.21
CA TYR A 227 14.22 8.29 11.59
C TYR A 227 14.15 9.73 12.11
N GLY A 228 12.95 10.27 12.32
CA GLY A 228 12.76 11.59 12.92
C GLY A 228 13.33 12.73 12.09
N ILE A 229 13.37 12.60 10.76
CA ILE A 229 13.92 13.63 9.86
C ILE A 229 13.16 14.94 10.03
N SER A 230 11.83 14.86 10.07
CA SER A 230 10.94 16.02 10.24
C SER A 230 10.79 16.46 11.71
N GLU A 231 11.32 15.70 12.66
CA GLU A 231 11.19 15.92 14.11
C GLU A 231 12.49 16.42 14.79
N GLY A 232 13.50 16.77 13.99
CA GLY A 232 14.75 17.37 14.45
C GLY A 232 15.94 16.40 14.59
N ASN A 233 16.02 15.34 13.78
CA ASN A 233 17.24 14.53 13.68
C ASN A 233 18.34 15.25 12.88
N ASP A 234 18.96 16.24 13.50
CA ASP A 234 19.98 17.10 12.88
C ASP A 234 21.22 16.32 12.45
N SER A 235 21.57 15.24 13.17
CA SER A 235 22.75 14.42 12.87
C SER A 235 22.57 13.68 11.54
N LEU A 236 21.43 13.02 11.37
CA LEU A 236 21.09 12.35 10.10
C LEU A 236 20.98 13.36 8.96
N MET A 237 20.33 14.50 9.18
CA MET A 237 20.24 15.57 8.19
C MET A 237 21.61 16.10 7.76
N ALA A 238 22.54 16.29 8.70
CA ALA A 238 23.91 16.69 8.38
C ALA A 238 24.63 15.62 7.56
N SER A 239 24.43 14.34 7.90
CA SER A 239 24.96 13.22 7.11
C SER A 239 24.39 13.16 5.70
N CYS A 240 23.10 13.44 5.51
CA CYS A 240 22.46 13.49 4.20
C CYS A 240 23.04 14.65 3.36
N ARG A 241 23.19 15.85 3.94
CA ARG A 241 23.81 17.01 3.25
C ARG A 241 25.23 16.72 2.81
N LYS A 242 26.03 16.06 3.65
CA LYS A 242 27.40 15.67 3.29
C LYS A 242 27.45 14.68 2.12
N ALA A 243 26.43 13.84 1.94
CA ALA A 243 26.37 12.88 0.84
C ALA A 243 26.04 13.52 -0.51
N VAL A 244 25.54 14.76 -0.54
CA VAL A 244 25.20 15.53 -1.74
C VAL A 244 26.02 16.84 -1.86
N ASP A 245 27.25 16.82 -1.33
CA ASP A 245 28.19 17.95 -1.38
C ASP A 245 27.68 19.27 -0.75
N GLY A 246 26.83 19.16 0.27
CA GLY A 246 26.40 20.29 1.10
C GLY A 246 25.26 21.13 0.53
N ALA A 247 24.57 20.65 -0.51
CA ALA A 247 23.35 21.28 -1.01
C ALA A 247 22.28 21.38 0.10
N GLU A 248 21.44 22.42 0.03
CA GLU A 248 20.23 22.47 0.86
C GLU A 248 19.36 21.25 0.54
N LEU A 249 18.96 20.56 1.60
CA LEU A 249 18.11 19.38 1.54
C LEU A 249 16.91 19.62 2.45
N ASP A 250 15.73 19.44 1.87
CA ASP A 250 14.49 19.25 2.59
C ASP A 250 14.36 17.78 3.07
N PRO A 251 13.36 17.46 3.91
CA PRO A 251 13.15 16.10 4.40
C PRO A 251 12.98 15.06 3.29
N ASP A 252 12.30 15.42 2.20
CA ASP A 252 12.11 14.54 1.04
C ASP A 252 13.44 14.21 0.35
N GLY A 253 14.26 15.23 0.09
CA GLY A 253 15.60 15.06 -0.46
C GLY A 253 16.51 14.22 0.44
N ALA A 254 16.45 14.42 1.76
CA ALA A 254 17.21 13.61 2.70
C ALA A 254 16.80 12.13 2.65
N ALA A 255 15.50 11.86 2.50
CA ALA A 255 15.01 10.50 2.31
C ALA A 255 15.43 9.90 0.96
N SER A 256 15.45 10.71 -0.12
CA SER A 256 15.98 10.30 -1.44
C SER A 256 17.41 9.79 -1.34
N VAL A 257 18.27 10.52 -0.62
CA VAL A 257 19.67 10.16 -0.43
C VAL A 257 19.82 8.79 0.22
N ILE A 258 19.03 8.52 1.27
CA ILE A 258 19.05 7.23 1.98
C ILE A 258 18.56 6.10 1.07
N ILE A 259 17.49 6.32 0.32
CA ILE A 259 16.91 5.32 -0.62
C ILE A 259 17.90 4.98 -1.74
N GLN A 260 18.50 6.00 -2.35
CA GLN A 260 19.49 5.83 -3.42
C GLN A 260 20.72 5.05 -2.92
N LYS A 261 21.18 5.37 -1.70
CA LYS A 261 22.30 4.66 -1.07
C LYS A 261 21.95 3.19 -0.75
N LEU A 262 20.75 2.93 -0.22
CA LEU A 262 20.26 1.56 0.02
C LEU A 262 20.22 0.78 -1.30
N TRP A 263 19.58 1.33 -2.33
CA TRP A 263 19.45 0.68 -3.63
C TRP A 263 20.81 0.29 -4.22
N GLY A 264 21.77 1.22 -4.24
CA GLY A 264 23.13 0.95 -4.71
C GLY A 264 23.87 -0.13 -3.89
N ASN A 265 23.60 -0.23 -2.58
CA ASN A 265 24.15 -1.29 -1.74
C ASN A 265 23.51 -2.66 -2.02
N LEU A 266 22.20 -2.70 -2.21
CA LEU A 266 21.45 -3.91 -2.54
C LEU A 266 21.84 -4.44 -3.93
N GLN A 267 22.05 -3.57 -4.91
CA GLN A 267 22.55 -3.96 -6.23
C GLN A 267 23.91 -4.65 -6.20
N LYS A 268 24.78 -4.34 -5.23
CA LYS A 268 26.09 -4.99 -5.09
C LYS A 268 25.99 -6.36 -4.42
N THR A 269 25.02 -6.53 -3.53
CA THR A 269 24.93 -7.67 -2.60
C THR A 269 23.88 -8.70 -3.00
N HIS A 270 22.84 -8.31 -3.74
CA HIS A 270 21.66 -9.13 -4.04
C HIS A 270 21.36 -9.28 -5.54
N ARG A 271 22.19 -8.74 -6.45
CA ARG A 271 22.10 -9.08 -7.89
C ARG A 271 22.52 -10.53 -8.07
N ILE A 272 21.58 -11.39 -8.46
CA ILE A 272 21.89 -12.76 -8.87
C ILE A 272 22.87 -12.69 -10.04
N ARG A 273 24.12 -13.11 -9.82
CA ARG A 273 25.06 -13.35 -10.92
C ARG A 273 24.46 -14.45 -11.78
N ARG A 274 24.05 -14.13 -13.02
CA ARG A 274 23.81 -15.16 -14.05
C ARG A 274 25.13 -15.92 -14.21
N VAL A 275 25.19 -17.14 -13.68
CA VAL A 275 26.23 -18.09 -14.03
C VAL A 275 26.03 -18.41 -15.50
N LYS A 276 27.03 -18.08 -16.32
CA LYS A 276 27.08 -18.47 -17.74
C LYS A 276 27.25 -19.98 -17.87
#